data_AF-A0A429IDB5-F1
#
_entry.id   AF-A0A429IDB5-F1
#
_cell.length_a   1.000
_cell.length_b   1.000
_cell.length_c   1.000
_cell.angle_alpha   90.00
_cell.angle_beta   90.00
_cell.angle_gamma   90.00
#
_symmetry.space_group_name_H-M   'P 1'
#
loop_
_entity.id
_entity.type
_entity.pdbx_description
1 polymer ?
#
loop_
_entity_poly.entity_id
_entity_poly.type
_entity_poly.pdbx_seq_one_letter_code
_entity_poly.pdbx_strand_id
1 'polypeptide(L)'
;MLPFRPAGGRVRGRARVLTAAFLVALLGTLLPALPADTAQAAARTVAGGRLDWGIKSSFQSYVTGPIAHGSWNLTGGAATVGDSRFRFHSATGGYDPDSGALTAGFSGGVHFTGHRKPDGSYELDLTISRPQVAVADGRGTLFADMTSKEKGTGRVTTAARVPLATLDLGGLDTRGGGTPIALTNVLAKLTAQGARAFAGYYTQGTQLDPVSLSADVRAGAEAGPTATPAGDGDDKDTDAPRGTFTNAAVDWGVRRTFREYVTGGIAKGSWHLSDGAQDGGALFRFPRGKGTYDSEKGTLGADFAGTLRFTGKNLDLTLTAVSVEVKDGRGTLSADVTSGGTRSAHTPLATFDAERLTPEKGLITLTEVPAKLTAEGAKAFGGMYSAGTGMDPVSLAVAVDKKAALPALPDLGSDPKAAAGDGKRANQAPAAAAPAAASSPVSARTVTLLVAAGVLLVAVAAFLVLRARRRTASTAPPQD
;
A
#
# COMPACT_ATOMS: atom_id res chain seq x y z
N MET A 1 -2.98 -53.67 85.72
CA MET A 1 -1.94 -53.96 86.74
C MET A 1 -0.57 -53.64 86.14
N LEU A 2 0.29 -52.96 86.89
CA LEU A 2 1.76 -52.97 86.71
C LEU A 2 2.29 -54.40 86.99
N PRO A 3 3.51 -54.83 86.58
CA PRO A 3 4.79 -54.07 86.61
C PRO A 3 5.72 -54.40 85.39
N PHE A 4 7.02 -54.09 85.27
CA PHE A 4 7.99 -53.17 85.90
C PHE A 4 9.13 -52.88 84.88
N ARG A 5 9.96 -51.84 85.10
CA ARG A 5 11.31 -51.72 84.49
C ARG A 5 12.37 -52.13 85.52
N PRO A 6 13.56 -52.58 85.08
CA PRO A 6 14.78 -51.76 85.20
C PRO A 6 15.56 -51.69 83.86
N ALA A 7 16.31 -50.64 83.50
CA ALA A 7 17.56 -50.13 84.09
C ALA A 7 18.70 -51.18 84.11
N GLY A 8 19.94 -50.93 83.67
CA GLY A 8 20.52 -49.71 83.10
C GLY A 8 22.02 -49.66 83.42
N GLY A 9 22.90 -49.71 82.40
CA GLY A 9 24.36 -49.74 82.59
C GLY A 9 25.11 -48.92 81.55
N ARG A 10 25.71 -47.80 81.98
CA ARG A 10 26.77 -47.08 81.25
C ARG A 10 28.11 -47.78 81.60
N VAL A 11 29.22 -47.68 80.87
CA VAL A 11 29.98 -46.45 80.56
C VAL A 11 30.99 -46.66 79.41
N ARG A 12 30.90 -45.78 78.40
CA ARG A 12 31.95 -45.12 77.59
C ARG A 12 33.28 -45.84 77.23
N GLY A 13 33.59 -45.80 75.93
CA GLY A 13 34.95 -45.79 75.35
C GLY A 13 34.89 -46.00 73.83
N ARG A 14 34.68 -44.95 73.03
CA ARG A 14 35.72 -44.27 72.22
C ARG A 14 36.57 -45.24 71.36
N ALA A 15 36.63 -45.14 70.02
CA ALA A 15 36.13 -44.08 69.14
C ALA A 15 36.10 -44.49 67.64
N ARG A 16 35.31 -43.73 66.87
CA ARG A 16 35.34 -43.51 65.40
C ARG A 16 34.94 -44.70 64.49
N VAL A 17 33.78 -44.76 63.78
CA VAL A 17 32.98 -43.76 63.00
C VAL A 17 33.72 -43.34 61.73
N LEU A 18 33.20 -43.34 60.48
CA LEU A 18 31.97 -43.83 59.77
C LEU A 18 32.28 -43.72 58.24
N THR A 19 31.65 -44.34 57.22
CA THR A 19 30.61 -45.38 57.03
C THR A 19 30.85 -46.07 55.66
N ALA A 20 30.32 -47.27 55.40
CA ALA A 20 29.93 -47.70 54.05
C ALA A 20 28.85 -48.80 54.09
N ALA A 21 27.87 -48.71 53.17
CA ALA A 21 26.69 -49.58 53.04
C ALA A 21 25.71 -49.54 54.26
N PHE A 22 24.40 -49.73 54.13
CA PHE A 22 23.56 -50.27 53.04
C PHE A 22 22.25 -49.47 52.95
N LEU A 23 21.61 -49.41 51.78
CA LEU A 23 20.18 -49.74 51.70
C LEU A 23 19.76 -50.12 50.27
N VAL A 24 19.09 -51.27 50.15
CA VAL A 24 18.51 -51.82 48.92
C VAL A 24 17.00 -51.69 49.01
N ALA A 25 16.37 -50.96 48.09
CA ALA A 25 14.96 -51.11 47.71
C ALA A 25 14.65 -50.31 46.42
N LEU A 26 13.69 -50.81 45.64
CA LEU A 26 13.12 -50.23 44.40
C LEU A 26 14.10 -50.03 43.21
N LEU A 27 14.20 -51.07 42.38
CA LEU A 27 14.55 -50.93 40.97
C LEU A 27 13.24 -50.84 40.15
N GLY A 28 12.91 -49.67 39.63
CA GLY A 28 11.70 -49.45 38.82
C GLY A 28 11.35 -47.97 38.71
N THR A 29 11.12 -47.51 37.47
CA THR A 29 10.73 -46.13 37.09
C THR A 29 11.66 -44.99 37.55
N LEU A 30 12.71 -44.73 36.77
CA LEU A 30 13.34 -43.40 36.67
C LEU A 30 14.14 -43.28 35.35
N LEU A 31 13.42 -43.41 34.23
CA LEU A 31 13.81 -42.63 33.05
C LEU A 31 13.60 -41.16 33.43
N PRO A 32 14.60 -40.27 33.30
CA PRO A 32 14.29 -38.85 33.27
C PRO A 32 13.39 -38.66 32.05
N ALA A 33 12.17 -38.20 32.27
CA ALA A 33 11.41 -37.57 31.21
C ALA A 33 12.19 -36.31 30.83
N LEU A 34 13.08 -36.44 29.85
CA LEU A 34 13.52 -35.30 29.07
C LEU A 34 12.23 -34.58 28.67
N PRO A 35 12.09 -33.26 28.92
CA PRO A 35 11.03 -32.54 28.24
C PRO A 35 11.23 -32.85 26.75
N ALA A 36 10.18 -33.32 26.09
CA ALA A 36 10.18 -33.27 24.65
C ALA A 36 10.37 -31.78 24.33
N ASP A 37 11.50 -31.43 23.70
CA ASP A 37 11.65 -30.15 23.06
C ASP A 37 10.54 -30.08 22.02
N THR A 38 9.40 -29.52 22.42
CA THR A 38 8.37 -29.07 21.51
C THR A 38 9.09 -28.07 20.64
N ALA A 39 9.40 -28.48 19.40
CA ALA A 39 10.14 -27.68 18.45
C ALA A 39 9.31 -26.43 18.15
N GLN A 40 9.51 -25.39 18.97
CA GLN A 40 8.86 -24.09 18.86
C GLN A 40 9.17 -23.59 17.45
N ALA A 41 8.15 -23.46 16.62
CA ALA A 41 8.38 -23.17 15.23
C ALA A 41 8.80 -21.70 15.14
N ALA A 42 10.11 -21.50 14.98
CA ALA A 42 10.77 -20.21 15.16
C ALA A 42 10.06 -19.07 14.41
N ALA A 43 9.91 -17.93 15.10
CA ALA A 43 9.28 -16.75 14.55
C ALA A 43 9.89 -16.39 13.19
N ARG A 44 9.02 -16.19 12.21
CA ARG A 44 9.37 -16.00 10.81
C ARG A 44 9.27 -14.53 10.44
N THR A 45 10.09 -14.08 9.49
CA THR A 45 10.08 -12.69 9.02
C THR A 45 9.14 -12.55 7.83
N VAL A 46 8.24 -11.56 7.88
CA VAL A 46 7.50 -11.11 6.70
C VAL A 46 8.43 -10.23 5.86
N ALA A 47 8.68 -10.61 4.62
CA ALA A 47 9.64 -9.95 3.74
C ALA A 47 9.20 -10.08 2.26
N GLY A 48 8.32 -9.17 1.85
CA GLY A 48 7.65 -9.16 0.54
C GLY A 48 6.15 -9.41 0.69
N GLY A 49 5.35 -8.88 -0.22
CA GLY A 49 3.89 -9.00 -0.19
C GLY A 49 3.16 -7.69 -0.44
N ARG A 50 1.83 -7.79 -0.55
CA ARG A 50 0.96 -6.70 -0.98
C ARG A 50 -0.40 -6.72 -0.26
N LEU A 51 -1.03 -5.56 -0.16
CA LEU A 51 -2.38 -5.39 0.37
C LEU A 51 -3.23 -4.64 -0.67
N ASP A 52 -4.31 -5.28 -1.10
CA ASP A 52 -5.28 -4.75 -2.06
C ASP A 52 -6.55 -4.30 -1.31
N TRP A 53 -6.87 -3.01 -1.34
CA TRP A 53 -7.98 -2.42 -0.60
C TRP A 53 -8.59 -1.21 -1.32
N GLY A 54 -9.92 -1.12 -1.37
CA GLY A 54 -10.65 0.01 -1.99
C GLY A 54 -10.92 1.20 -1.06
N ILE A 55 -10.52 1.12 0.22
CA ILE A 55 -10.91 2.06 1.28
C ILE A 55 -12.43 2.04 1.51
N LYS A 56 -13.20 2.70 0.64
CA LYS A 56 -14.64 2.59 0.56
C LYS A 56 -15.11 3.03 -0.84
N SER A 57 -15.76 2.16 -1.60
CA SER A 57 -16.14 2.43 -2.99
C SER A 57 -17.05 3.68 -3.09
N SER A 58 -18.01 3.82 -2.18
CA SER A 58 -18.87 5.01 -2.11
C SER A 58 -18.14 6.31 -1.75
N PHE A 59 -16.98 6.23 -1.08
CA PHE A 59 -16.12 7.39 -0.81
C PHE A 59 -15.36 7.78 -2.08
N GLN A 60 -14.77 6.81 -2.77
CA GLN A 60 -14.10 7.05 -4.06
C GLN A 60 -15.06 7.71 -5.07
N SER A 61 -16.25 7.14 -5.27
CA SER A 61 -17.28 7.70 -6.17
C SER A 61 -17.78 9.09 -5.74
N TYR A 62 -17.75 9.41 -4.45
CA TYR A 62 -18.08 10.74 -3.95
C TYR A 62 -16.97 11.75 -4.28
N VAL A 63 -15.71 11.40 -4.03
CA VAL A 63 -14.55 12.26 -4.30
C VAL A 63 -14.43 12.55 -5.80
N THR A 64 -14.47 11.53 -6.66
CA THR A 64 -14.35 11.71 -8.12
C THR A 64 -15.65 12.12 -8.80
N GLY A 65 -16.75 12.20 -8.04
CA GLY A 65 -18.09 12.51 -8.55
C GLY A 65 -18.40 14.01 -8.65
N PRO A 66 -19.59 14.36 -9.19
CA PRO A 66 -20.02 15.73 -9.43
C PRO A 66 -20.43 16.50 -8.15
N ILE A 67 -20.09 16.00 -6.97
CA ILE A 67 -20.39 16.65 -5.69
C ILE A 67 -19.11 17.21 -5.08
N ALA A 68 -18.05 16.40 -4.97
CA ALA A 68 -16.78 16.88 -4.46
C ALA A 68 -15.89 17.50 -5.55
N HIS A 69 -16.11 17.18 -6.84
CA HIS A 69 -15.24 17.59 -7.95
C HIS A 69 -13.75 17.38 -7.64
N GLY A 70 -13.47 16.29 -6.96
CA GLY A 70 -12.18 15.96 -6.39
C GLY A 70 -11.40 14.97 -7.23
N SER A 71 -10.24 14.61 -6.71
CA SER A 71 -9.33 13.64 -7.29
C SER A 71 -8.58 12.91 -6.19
N TRP A 72 -7.79 11.93 -6.59
CA TRP A 72 -6.83 11.32 -5.70
C TRP A 72 -5.55 10.96 -6.43
N ASN A 73 -4.45 10.96 -5.69
CA ASN A 73 -3.11 10.64 -6.14
C ASN A 73 -2.54 9.48 -5.30
N LEU A 74 -1.70 8.66 -5.93
CA LEU A 74 -0.96 7.60 -5.25
C LEU A 74 0.39 8.15 -4.80
N THR A 75 0.92 7.64 -3.70
CA THR A 75 2.24 8.03 -3.18
C THR A 75 3.02 6.80 -2.72
N GLY A 76 4.36 6.92 -2.69
CA GLY A 76 5.24 5.89 -2.12
C GLY A 76 5.13 4.52 -2.77
N GLY A 77 4.94 4.47 -4.10
CA GLY A 77 4.86 3.23 -4.89
C GLY A 77 3.51 2.52 -4.91
N ALA A 78 2.46 3.07 -4.26
CA ALA A 78 1.12 2.50 -4.33
C ALA A 78 0.58 2.44 -5.78
N ALA A 79 -0.16 1.37 -6.10
CA ALA A 79 -0.71 1.12 -7.43
C ALA A 79 -2.26 1.02 -7.43
N THR A 80 -2.87 0.85 -8.60
CA THR A 80 -4.25 0.33 -8.72
C THR A 80 -4.28 -1.11 -9.21
N VAL A 81 -5.33 -1.84 -8.83
CA VAL A 81 -5.58 -3.22 -9.27
C VAL A 81 -7.06 -3.53 -9.41
N GLY A 82 -7.48 -3.83 -10.65
CA GLY A 82 -8.89 -3.94 -11.01
C GLY A 82 -9.63 -2.61 -10.84
N ASP A 83 -10.95 -2.66 -10.89
CA ASP A 83 -11.75 -1.47 -11.20
C ASP A 83 -11.79 -0.37 -10.11
N SER A 84 -11.50 -0.68 -8.84
CA SER A 84 -11.61 0.28 -7.71
C SER A 84 -10.71 -0.02 -6.49
N ARG A 85 -9.57 -0.73 -6.62
CA ARG A 85 -8.70 -1.03 -5.45
C ARG A 85 -7.31 -0.43 -5.58
N PHE A 86 -6.81 0.05 -4.46
CA PHE A 86 -5.42 0.45 -4.26
C PHE A 86 -4.59 -0.76 -3.86
N ARG A 87 -3.36 -0.83 -4.34
CA ARG A 87 -2.37 -1.84 -3.96
C ARG A 87 -1.22 -1.17 -3.22
N PHE A 88 -1.03 -1.59 -1.99
CA PHE A 88 0.11 -1.30 -1.12
C PHE A 88 1.08 -2.50 -1.19
N HIS A 89 2.38 -2.29 -1.04
CA HIS A 89 3.41 -3.28 -1.39
C HIS A 89 4.50 -3.40 -0.31
N SER A 90 5.54 -4.19 -0.55
CA SER A 90 6.72 -4.36 0.30
C SER A 90 6.33 -4.70 1.74
N ALA A 91 5.52 -5.74 1.92
CA ALA A 91 5.12 -6.19 3.26
C ALA A 91 6.35 -6.50 4.13
N THR A 92 6.36 -5.98 5.35
CA THR A 92 7.40 -6.21 6.36
C THR A 92 6.81 -6.49 7.73
N GLY A 93 7.50 -7.28 8.54
CA GLY A 93 7.10 -7.58 9.91
C GLY A 93 7.42 -9.02 10.32
N GLY A 94 6.51 -9.65 11.07
CA GLY A 94 6.74 -10.95 11.70
C GLY A 94 5.52 -11.84 11.67
N TYR A 95 5.76 -13.15 11.70
CA TYR A 95 4.73 -14.18 11.68
C TYR A 95 5.14 -15.34 12.60
N ASP A 96 4.26 -15.70 13.51
CA ASP A 96 4.38 -16.86 14.39
C ASP A 96 3.50 -18.00 13.87
N PRO A 97 4.08 -19.11 13.35
CA PRO A 97 3.33 -20.24 12.85
C PRO A 97 2.57 -21.03 13.92
N ASP A 98 2.96 -20.98 15.20
CA ASP A 98 2.33 -21.75 16.28
C ASP A 98 1.06 -21.05 16.77
N SER A 99 1.12 -19.73 16.99
CA SER A 99 -0.05 -18.94 17.41
C SER A 99 -0.92 -18.44 16.25
N GLY A 100 -0.35 -18.33 15.05
CA GLY A 100 -0.95 -17.65 13.89
C GLY A 100 -0.84 -16.12 13.97
N ALA A 101 -0.09 -15.58 14.94
CA ALA A 101 0.08 -14.14 15.06
C ALA A 101 0.85 -13.58 13.85
N LEU A 102 0.28 -12.56 13.20
CA LEU A 102 0.86 -11.92 12.02
C LEU A 102 0.94 -10.41 12.27
N THR A 103 2.05 -9.79 11.89
CA THR A 103 2.14 -8.35 11.65
C THR A 103 2.75 -8.13 10.28
N ALA A 104 2.00 -7.51 9.37
CA ALA A 104 2.44 -7.13 8.04
C ALA A 104 2.14 -5.64 7.81
N GLY A 105 3.18 -4.81 7.80
CA GLY A 105 3.13 -3.40 7.41
C GLY A 105 3.52 -3.23 5.93
N PHE A 106 2.75 -2.47 5.18
CA PHE A 106 2.93 -2.27 3.74
C PHE A 106 3.28 -0.80 3.45
N SER A 107 4.09 -0.59 2.41
CA SER A 107 4.42 0.72 1.85
C SER A 107 3.34 1.25 0.91
N GLY A 108 3.35 2.57 0.71
CA GLY A 108 2.44 3.29 -0.18
C GLY A 108 1.41 4.13 0.56
N GLY A 109 0.75 5.00 -0.19
CA GLY A 109 -0.30 5.91 0.28
C GLY A 109 -1.25 6.35 -0.82
N VAL A 110 -2.40 6.88 -0.40
CA VAL A 110 -3.40 7.50 -1.25
C VAL A 110 -3.81 8.83 -0.62
N HIS A 111 -3.71 9.91 -1.41
CA HIS A 111 -4.12 11.25 -1.03
C HIS A 111 -5.37 11.65 -1.81
N PHE A 112 -6.46 11.94 -1.11
CA PHE A 112 -7.72 12.41 -1.66
C PHE A 112 -7.89 13.91 -1.44
N THR A 113 -8.33 14.62 -2.47
CA THR A 113 -8.68 16.04 -2.41
C THR A 113 -10.06 16.27 -3.00
N GLY A 114 -10.82 17.24 -2.48
CA GLY A 114 -12.15 17.58 -2.97
C GLY A 114 -12.71 18.85 -2.35
N HIS A 115 -13.79 19.38 -2.92
CA HIS A 115 -14.35 20.69 -2.59
C HIS A 115 -13.29 21.79 -2.70
N ARG A 116 -12.78 21.99 -3.92
CA ARG A 116 -11.81 23.04 -4.19
C ARG A 116 -12.46 24.41 -4.07
N LYS A 117 -11.94 25.24 -3.16
CA LYS A 117 -12.38 26.62 -2.93
C LYS A 117 -11.72 27.60 -3.91
N PRO A 118 -12.24 28.83 -4.05
CA PRO A 118 -11.65 29.87 -4.92
C PRO A 118 -10.21 30.24 -4.56
N ASP A 119 -9.83 30.09 -3.29
CA ASP A 119 -8.45 30.26 -2.78
C ASP A 119 -7.48 29.15 -3.21
N GLY A 120 -7.95 28.15 -3.96
CA GLY A 120 -7.18 27.00 -4.45
C GLY A 120 -7.04 25.86 -3.46
N SER A 121 -7.42 26.04 -2.19
CA SER A 121 -7.38 25.01 -1.15
C SER A 121 -8.60 24.09 -1.19
N TYR A 122 -8.49 22.90 -0.59
CA TYR A 122 -9.55 21.90 -0.54
C TYR A 122 -10.20 21.85 0.85
N GLU A 123 -11.51 21.61 0.94
CA GLU A 123 -12.16 21.29 2.21
C GLU A 123 -12.01 19.81 2.60
N LEU A 124 -12.08 18.91 1.60
CA LEU A 124 -11.70 17.51 1.76
C LEU A 124 -10.22 17.38 1.40
N ASP A 125 -9.43 17.00 2.39
CA ASP A 125 -8.00 16.71 2.26
C ASP A 125 -7.70 15.55 3.21
N LEU A 126 -7.38 14.38 2.65
CA LEU A 126 -7.26 13.12 3.38
C LEU A 126 -6.14 12.26 2.78
N THR A 127 -5.09 12.01 3.55
CA THR A 127 -4.05 11.03 3.22
C THR A 127 -4.19 9.80 4.10
N ILE A 128 -4.22 8.63 3.47
CA ILE A 128 -4.16 7.31 4.11
C ILE A 128 -2.89 6.63 3.61
N SER A 129 -1.98 6.25 4.50
CA SER A 129 -0.68 5.69 4.13
C SER A 129 -0.18 4.63 5.10
N ARG A 130 0.81 3.87 4.67
CA ARG A 130 1.48 2.81 5.45
C ARG A 130 0.50 1.87 6.18
N PRO A 131 -0.45 1.23 5.47
CA PRO A 131 -1.38 0.33 6.12
C PRO A 131 -0.65 -0.86 6.73
N GLN A 132 -1.10 -1.32 7.89
CA GLN A 132 -0.55 -2.47 8.58
C GLN A 132 -1.69 -3.37 9.04
N VAL A 133 -1.60 -4.66 8.77
CA VAL A 133 -2.51 -5.66 9.34
C VAL A 133 -1.80 -6.37 10.49
N ALA A 134 -2.45 -6.40 11.65
CA ALA A 134 -2.08 -7.28 12.75
C ALA A 134 -3.18 -8.31 12.97
N VAL A 135 -2.79 -9.57 13.14
CA VAL A 135 -3.65 -10.68 13.56
C VAL A 135 -3.10 -11.23 14.88
N ALA A 136 -3.97 -11.33 15.90
CA ALA A 136 -3.68 -11.96 17.18
C ALA A 136 -4.98 -12.54 17.76
N ASP A 137 -4.91 -13.69 18.42
CA ASP A 137 -6.06 -14.37 19.03
C ASP A 137 -7.26 -14.57 18.07
N GLY A 138 -7.00 -14.82 16.79
CA GLY A 138 -8.06 -14.93 15.75
C GLY A 138 -8.79 -13.61 15.42
N ARG A 139 -8.31 -12.46 15.92
CA ARG A 139 -8.83 -11.12 15.63
C ARG A 139 -7.85 -10.36 14.75
N GLY A 140 -8.36 -9.74 13.69
CA GLY A 140 -7.57 -8.85 12.84
C GLY A 140 -7.83 -7.37 13.12
N THR A 141 -6.82 -6.52 12.97
CA THR A 141 -6.95 -5.06 12.96
C THR A 141 -6.14 -4.49 11.79
N LEU A 142 -6.78 -3.64 10.99
CA LEU A 142 -6.12 -2.78 10.01
C LEU A 142 -5.76 -1.46 10.69
N PHE A 143 -4.47 -1.15 10.71
CA PHE A 143 -3.92 0.14 11.08
C PHE A 143 -3.56 0.94 9.83
N ALA A 144 -3.53 2.27 9.92
CA ALA A 144 -2.94 3.15 8.92
C ALA A 144 -2.45 4.46 9.54
N ASP A 145 -1.57 5.15 8.84
CA ASP A 145 -1.23 6.54 9.13
C ASP A 145 -2.20 7.46 8.40
N MET A 146 -2.78 8.39 9.14
CA MET A 146 -3.91 9.22 8.73
C MET A 146 -3.54 10.70 8.87
N THR A 147 -3.62 11.47 7.78
CA THR A 147 -3.69 12.94 7.84
C THR A 147 -5.05 13.35 7.29
N SER A 148 -5.85 14.06 8.08
CA SER A 148 -7.22 14.43 7.71
C SER A 148 -7.53 15.88 8.06
N LYS A 149 -8.28 16.55 7.19
CA LYS A 149 -8.83 17.88 7.43
C LYS A 149 -10.28 17.80 7.94
N GLU A 150 -10.52 18.44 9.08
CA GLU A 150 -11.81 18.46 9.76
C GLU A 150 -12.81 19.38 9.05
N LYS A 151 -14.02 18.87 8.78
CA LYS A 151 -15.08 19.65 8.12
C LYS A 151 -15.49 20.85 8.98
N GLY A 152 -15.57 22.03 8.37
CA GLY A 152 -16.03 23.26 9.02
C GLY A 152 -14.93 23.99 9.82
N THR A 153 -14.16 23.30 10.66
CA THR A 153 -13.02 23.93 11.36
C THR A 153 -11.80 24.12 10.45
N GLY A 154 -11.65 23.27 9.42
CA GLY A 154 -10.49 23.25 8.54
C GLY A 154 -9.20 22.76 9.20
N ARG A 155 -9.26 22.32 10.46
CA ARG A 155 -8.09 21.85 11.22
C ARG A 155 -7.55 20.55 10.62
N VAL A 156 -6.26 20.53 10.34
CA VAL A 156 -5.56 19.31 9.91
C VAL A 156 -5.08 18.54 11.14
N THR A 157 -5.31 17.24 11.17
CA THR A 157 -4.80 16.32 12.20
C THR A 157 -4.02 15.20 11.54
N THR A 158 -2.83 14.89 12.06
CA THR A 158 -2.01 13.73 11.66
C THR A 158 -1.91 12.76 12.83
N ALA A 159 -2.15 11.48 12.58
CA ALA A 159 -2.02 10.41 13.55
C ALA A 159 -1.39 9.17 12.89
N ALA A 160 -0.31 8.65 13.48
CA ALA A 160 0.33 7.41 13.03
C ALA A 160 -0.30 6.18 13.69
N ARG A 161 -0.30 5.04 12.99
CA ARG A 161 -0.86 3.75 13.41
C ARG A 161 -2.22 3.85 14.10
N VAL A 162 -3.15 4.60 13.50
CA VAL A 162 -4.56 4.58 13.92
C VAL A 162 -5.10 3.16 13.70
N PRO A 163 -5.67 2.47 14.72
CA PRO A 163 -6.41 1.22 14.53
C PRO A 163 -7.70 1.56 13.76
N LEU A 164 -7.60 1.58 12.44
CA LEU A 164 -8.57 2.15 11.52
C LEU A 164 -9.83 1.29 11.46
N ALA A 165 -9.67 -0.02 11.29
CA ALA A 165 -10.77 -0.97 11.19
C ALA A 165 -10.48 -2.30 11.92
N THR A 166 -11.52 -2.88 12.52
CA THR A 166 -11.49 -4.31 12.87
C THR A 166 -11.69 -5.13 11.60
N LEU A 167 -10.97 -6.25 11.51
CA LEU A 167 -11.03 -7.18 10.40
C LEU A 167 -11.68 -8.48 10.86
N ASP A 168 -12.76 -8.87 10.18
CA ASP A 168 -13.45 -10.12 10.41
C ASP A 168 -12.77 -11.24 9.61
N LEU A 169 -11.96 -12.03 10.31
CA LEU A 169 -11.23 -13.15 9.73
C LEU A 169 -12.13 -14.37 9.48
N GLY A 170 -13.40 -14.37 9.90
CA GLY A 170 -14.35 -15.46 9.61
C GLY A 170 -13.91 -16.86 10.07
N GLY A 171 -13.06 -16.94 11.10
CA GLY A 171 -12.48 -18.20 11.57
C GLY A 171 -11.33 -18.75 10.72
N LEU A 172 -10.74 -17.95 9.81
CA LEU A 172 -9.52 -18.32 9.08
C LEU A 172 -8.40 -18.67 10.06
N ASP A 173 -8.00 -19.94 10.08
CA ASP A 173 -6.78 -20.33 10.76
C ASP A 173 -5.57 -19.86 9.95
N THR A 174 -4.71 -19.11 10.61
CA THR A 174 -3.47 -18.56 10.05
C THR A 174 -2.25 -19.27 10.63
N ARG A 175 -2.44 -20.31 11.46
CA ARG A 175 -1.36 -21.17 11.96
C ARG A 175 -0.82 -22.08 10.88
N GLY A 176 0.48 -22.36 10.96
CA GLY A 176 1.21 -23.14 9.98
C GLY A 176 1.15 -22.59 8.55
N GLY A 177 1.60 -23.40 7.59
CA GLY A 177 1.57 -23.06 6.17
C GLY A 177 2.91 -22.64 5.58
N GLY A 178 2.93 -22.68 4.25
CA GLY A 178 4.03 -22.19 3.41
C GLY A 178 3.83 -20.72 3.01
N THR A 179 4.83 -20.17 2.32
CA THR A 179 4.77 -18.79 1.80
C THR A 179 4.05 -18.73 0.45
N PRO A 180 3.25 -17.67 0.15
CA PRO A 180 2.83 -16.59 1.05
C PRO A 180 1.65 -16.97 1.98
N ILE A 181 1.56 -16.30 3.12
CA ILE A 181 0.31 -16.20 3.90
C ILE A 181 -0.65 -15.30 3.11
N ALA A 182 -1.88 -15.75 2.85
CA ALA A 182 -2.85 -15.01 2.05
C ALA A 182 -4.21 -14.89 2.77
N LEU A 183 -4.74 -13.66 2.83
CA LEU A 183 -6.09 -13.37 3.31
C LEU A 183 -6.88 -12.71 2.18
N THR A 184 -8.08 -13.19 1.89
CA THR A 184 -8.87 -12.73 0.73
C THR A 184 -10.26 -12.26 1.15
N ASN A 185 -10.63 -11.06 0.71
CA ASN A 185 -11.93 -10.42 0.95
C ASN A 185 -12.36 -10.36 2.43
N VAL A 186 -11.42 -10.08 3.32
CA VAL A 186 -11.62 -9.89 4.76
C VAL A 186 -12.48 -8.65 5.00
N LEU A 187 -13.62 -8.80 5.68
CA LEU A 187 -14.53 -7.67 5.92
C LEU A 187 -13.94 -6.70 6.93
N ALA A 188 -14.00 -5.40 6.63
CA ALA A 188 -13.46 -4.33 7.48
C ALA A 188 -14.58 -3.44 8.05
N LYS A 189 -14.57 -3.20 9.36
CA LYS A 189 -15.50 -2.29 10.05
C LYS A 189 -14.74 -1.20 10.80
N LEU A 190 -15.09 0.05 10.55
CA LEU A 190 -14.39 1.22 11.09
C LEU A 190 -14.46 1.27 12.62
N THR A 191 -13.33 1.50 13.30
CA THR A 191 -13.31 1.64 14.77
C THR A 191 -13.76 3.02 15.23
N ALA A 192 -13.92 3.23 16.54
CA ALA A 192 -14.12 4.56 17.12
C ALA A 192 -12.97 5.55 16.83
N GLN A 193 -11.74 5.06 16.73
CA GLN A 193 -10.56 5.87 16.41
C GLN A 193 -10.46 6.13 14.90
N GLY A 194 -10.77 5.12 14.08
CA GLY A 194 -10.89 5.27 12.64
C GLY A 194 -11.97 6.28 12.23
N ALA A 195 -13.13 6.27 12.87
CA ALA A 195 -14.20 7.24 12.67
C ALA A 195 -13.75 8.69 12.91
N ARG A 196 -12.94 8.91 13.97
CA ARG A 196 -12.35 10.22 14.28
C ARG A 196 -11.28 10.62 13.25
N ALA A 197 -10.46 9.67 12.79
CA ALA A 197 -9.43 9.90 11.77
C ALA A 197 -9.99 10.10 10.35
N PHE A 198 -11.22 9.63 10.08
CA PHE A 198 -12.02 10.05 8.92
C PHE A 198 -12.76 11.38 9.17
N ALA A 199 -12.19 12.29 9.98
CA ALA A 199 -12.74 13.63 10.26
C ALA A 199 -14.24 13.65 10.67
N GLY A 200 -14.76 12.57 11.24
CA GLY A 200 -16.18 12.44 11.60
C GLY A 200 -17.15 12.20 10.43
N TYR A 201 -16.67 12.02 9.19
CA TYR A 201 -17.52 11.71 8.03
C TYR A 201 -18.22 10.34 8.12
N TYR A 202 -17.65 9.41 8.89
CA TYR A 202 -18.18 8.06 9.11
C TYR A 202 -18.25 7.73 10.60
N THR A 203 -19.26 6.97 10.99
CA THR A 203 -19.46 6.50 12.36
C THR A 203 -18.73 5.18 12.62
N GLN A 204 -18.46 4.87 13.89
CA GLN A 204 -17.97 3.56 14.31
C GLN A 204 -18.91 2.45 13.78
N GLY A 205 -18.33 1.33 13.35
CA GLY A 205 -19.07 0.20 12.79
C GLY A 205 -19.42 0.35 11.32
N THR A 206 -19.18 1.52 10.69
CA THR A 206 -19.33 1.71 9.24
C THR A 206 -18.51 0.64 8.51
N GLN A 207 -19.17 -0.11 7.62
CA GLN A 207 -18.51 -1.08 6.78
C GLN A 207 -17.69 -0.37 5.68
N LEU A 208 -16.42 -0.76 5.61
CA LEU A 208 -15.45 -0.34 4.60
C LEU A 208 -15.39 -1.39 3.49
N ASP A 209 -14.65 -1.11 2.42
CA ASP A 209 -14.37 -2.13 1.41
C ASP A 209 -13.55 -3.26 2.02
N PRO A 210 -13.74 -4.53 1.59
CA PRO A 210 -12.98 -5.65 2.11
C PRO A 210 -11.50 -5.55 1.74
N VAL A 211 -10.64 -6.05 2.62
CA VAL A 211 -9.18 -6.08 2.48
C VAL A 211 -8.77 -7.46 1.95
N SER A 212 -7.83 -7.49 1.01
CA SER A 212 -7.09 -8.72 0.68
C SER A 212 -5.59 -8.46 0.83
N LEU A 213 -4.81 -9.44 1.24
CA LEU A 213 -3.35 -9.34 1.30
C LEU A 213 -2.65 -10.67 1.01
N SER A 214 -1.42 -10.58 0.54
CA SER A 214 -0.42 -11.64 0.66
C SER A 214 0.81 -11.12 1.40
N ALA A 215 1.42 -11.97 2.21
CA ALA A 215 2.65 -11.71 2.94
C ALA A 215 3.61 -12.89 2.71
N ASP A 216 4.75 -12.64 2.08
CA ASP A 216 5.81 -13.63 1.96
C ASP A 216 6.52 -13.79 3.30
N VAL A 217 6.65 -15.04 3.73
CA VAL A 217 7.16 -15.42 5.04
C VAL A 217 8.39 -16.28 4.84
N ARG A 218 9.54 -15.75 5.27
CA ARG A 218 10.82 -16.46 5.25
C ARG A 218 11.11 -16.97 6.66
N ALA A 219 11.65 -18.18 6.77
CA ALA A 219 12.17 -18.66 8.04
C ALA A 219 13.10 -17.59 8.62
N GLY A 220 12.93 -17.25 9.90
CA GLY A 220 13.85 -16.34 10.55
C GLY A 220 15.24 -16.95 10.43
N ALA A 221 16.18 -16.21 9.85
CA ALA A 221 17.57 -16.55 10.07
C ALA A 221 17.78 -16.44 11.58
N GLU A 222 18.35 -17.47 12.21
CA GLU A 222 19.14 -17.20 13.41
C GLU A 222 20.10 -16.06 13.08
N ALA A 223 20.46 -15.25 14.08
CA ALA A 223 21.53 -14.29 13.94
C ALA A 223 22.88 -15.04 13.84
N GLY A 224 23.07 -15.74 12.71
CA GLY A 224 24.37 -16.20 12.25
C GLY A 224 25.30 -14.99 12.25
N PRO A 225 26.58 -15.18 12.61
CA PRO A 225 27.50 -14.08 12.83
C PRO A 225 27.45 -13.16 11.61
N THR A 226 27.24 -11.87 11.87
CA THR A 226 27.24 -10.82 10.86
C THR A 226 28.34 -11.12 9.87
N ALA A 227 27.99 -11.36 8.60
CA ALA A 227 28.98 -11.57 7.56
C ALA A 227 29.77 -10.27 7.45
N THR A 228 30.89 -10.19 8.18
CA THR A 228 31.89 -9.16 8.03
C THR A 228 32.20 -9.11 6.54
N PRO A 229 32.09 -7.93 5.89
CA PRO A 229 32.47 -7.81 4.49
C PRO A 229 33.89 -8.35 4.35
N ALA A 230 34.05 -9.44 3.61
CA ALA A 230 35.37 -9.97 3.29
C ALA A 230 36.07 -8.88 2.47
N GLY A 231 37.10 -8.29 3.07
CA GLY A 231 37.69 -7.06 2.56
C GLY A 231 38.39 -7.23 1.23
N ASP A 232 38.43 -6.13 0.49
CA ASP A 232 39.45 -5.75 -0.49
C ASP A 232 40.08 -6.90 -1.30
N GLY A 233 39.39 -7.25 -2.38
CA GLY A 233 40.11 -7.22 -3.65
C GLY A 233 40.48 -5.76 -3.93
N ASP A 234 41.76 -5.41 -3.75
CA ASP A 234 42.35 -4.10 -4.06
C ASP A 234 42.39 -3.91 -5.59
N ASP A 235 41.20 -3.76 -6.16
CA ASP A 235 40.98 -3.53 -7.59
C ASP A 235 41.35 -2.08 -7.87
N LYS A 236 42.63 -1.88 -8.20
CA LYS A 236 43.25 -0.56 -8.41
C LYS A 236 42.32 0.37 -9.15
N ASP A 237 42.22 1.58 -8.60
CA ASP A 237 41.32 2.64 -9.04
C ASP A 237 41.58 3.05 -10.50
N THR A 238 41.05 2.25 -11.41
CA THR A 238 40.81 2.61 -12.79
C THR A 238 39.61 3.51 -12.79
N ASP A 239 39.91 4.79 -12.58
CA ASP A 239 39.05 5.97 -12.76
C ASP A 239 38.13 5.69 -13.95
N ALA A 240 36.87 5.31 -13.67
CA ALA A 240 35.88 5.15 -14.72
C ALA A 240 35.78 6.52 -15.41
N PRO A 241 35.88 6.61 -16.76
CA PRO A 241 36.00 7.91 -17.42
C PRO A 241 34.96 8.87 -16.89
N ARG A 242 35.41 9.96 -16.23
CA ARG A 242 34.54 10.80 -15.40
C ARG A 242 33.36 11.25 -16.23
N GLY A 243 32.17 10.85 -15.79
CA GLY A 243 30.94 11.03 -16.55
C GLY A 243 30.52 9.85 -17.42
N THR A 244 30.94 8.63 -17.12
CA THR A 244 30.34 7.38 -17.63
C THR A 244 29.77 6.55 -16.49
N PHE A 245 28.65 5.86 -16.72
CA PHE A 245 28.05 4.94 -15.74
C PHE A 245 27.46 3.69 -16.41
N THR A 246 27.34 2.62 -15.64
CA THR A 246 26.80 1.31 -16.09
C THR A 246 25.74 0.73 -15.17
N ASN A 247 25.35 1.47 -14.12
CA ASN A 247 24.33 1.06 -13.16
C ASN A 247 23.31 2.17 -12.94
N ALA A 248 22.19 2.07 -13.64
CA ALA A 248 21.04 2.96 -13.47
C ALA A 248 19.72 2.21 -13.64
N ALA A 249 18.63 2.83 -13.20
CA ALA A 249 17.26 2.40 -13.46
C ALA A 249 16.36 3.61 -13.72
N VAL A 250 15.42 3.46 -14.64
CA VAL A 250 14.29 4.38 -14.81
C VAL A 250 13.00 3.63 -14.54
N ASP A 251 12.14 4.23 -13.73
CA ASP A 251 10.85 3.69 -13.33
C ASP A 251 9.75 4.59 -13.88
N TRP A 252 8.81 4.01 -14.63
CA TRP A 252 7.69 4.75 -15.20
C TRP A 252 6.43 3.89 -15.31
N GLY A 253 5.28 4.41 -14.88
CA GLY A 253 3.99 3.71 -14.98
C GLY A 253 3.33 3.77 -16.35
N VAL A 254 3.88 4.53 -17.30
CA VAL A 254 3.15 5.04 -18.48
C VAL A 254 2.02 5.97 -18.04
N ARG A 255 0.81 5.45 -17.81
CA ARG A 255 -0.33 6.21 -17.28
C ARG A 255 -1.32 5.30 -16.57
N ARG A 256 -1.74 5.65 -15.36
CA ARG A 256 -2.66 4.85 -14.51
C ARG A 256 -3.92 4.42 -15.26
N THR A 257 -4.62 5.37 -15.85
CA THR A 257 -5.86 5.12 -16.61
C THR A 257 -5.64 4.33 -17.91
N PHE A 258 -4.41 4.31 -18.44
CA PHE A 258 -4.06 3.42 -19.54
C PHE A 258 -3.92 1.98 -19.04
N ARG A 259 -3.20 1.73 -17.94
CA ARG A 259 -3.12 0.39 -17.30
C ARG A 259 -4.52 -0.15 -16.92
N GLU A 260 -5.38 0.71 -16.39
CA GLU A 260 -6.78 0.38 -16.08
C GLU A 260 -7.60 0.07 -17.34
N TYR A 261 -7.42 0.82 -18.43
CA TYR A 261 -8.03 0.49 -19.72
C TYR A 261 -7.57 -0.88 -20.24
N VAL A 262 -6.26 -1.19 -20.15
CA VAL A 262 -5.72 -2.49 -20.59
C VAL A 262 -6.33 -3.65 -19.82
N THR A 263 -6.31 -3.60 -18.49
CA THR A 263 -6.81 -4.71 -17.64
C THR A 263 -8.32 -4.74 -17.48
N GLY A 264 -9.00 -3.61 -17.73
CA GLY A 264 -10.44 -3.47 -17.58
C GLY A 264 -11.27 -4.23 -18.63
N GLY A 265 -12.58 -4.28 -18.39
CA GLY A 265 -13.52 -5.08 -19.18
C GLY A 265 -13.66 -4.72 -20.68
N ILE A 266 -13.05 -3.63 -21.15
CA ILE A 266 -13.06 -3.18 -22.55
C ILE A 266 -11.93 -3.86 -23.34
N ALA A 267 -10.66 -3.62 -22.96
CA ALA A 267 -9.53 -4.22 -23.65
C ALA A 267 -9.31 -5.69 -23.25
N LYS A 268 -9.68 -6.08 -22.01
CA LYS A 268 -9.52 -7.44 -21.46
C LYS A 268 -8.12 -7.99 -21.68
N GLY A 269 -7.14 -7.12 -21.47
CA GLY A 269 -5.75 -7.29 -21.81
C GLY A 269 -4.86 -7.51 -20.60
N SER A 270 -3.56 -7.48 -20.87
CA SER A 270 -2.50 -7.62 -19.89
C SER A 270 -1.23 -6.91 -20.39
N TRP A 271 -0.26 -6.75 -19.50
CA TRP A 271 1.12 -6.42 -19.88
C TRP A 271 2.05 -7.61 -19.65
N HIS A 272 3.11 -7.65 -20.44
CA HIS A 272 4.22 -8.58 -20.30
C HIS A 272 5.53 -7.79 -20.24
N LEU A 273 6.42 -8.20 -19.35
CA LEU A 273 7.76 -7.62 -19.19
C LEU A 273 8.80 -8.66 -19.61
N SER A 274 9.77 -8.26 -20.42
CA SER A 274 10.90 -9.11 -20.80
C SER A 274 12.21 -8.32 -20.84
N ASP A 275 13.30 -9.01 -21.18
CA ASP A 275 14.63 -8.40 -21.42
C ASP A 275 15.20 -7.66 -20.20
N GLY A 276 14.70 -8.02 -19.01
CA GLY A 276 15.10 -7.47 -17.72
C GLY A 276 14.20 -6.37 -17.17
N ALA A 277 13.11 -5.96 -17.86
CA ALA A 277 12.12 -5.07 -17.24
C ALA A 277 11.42 -5.75 -16.05
N GLN A 278 11.05 -4.97 -15.03
CA GLN A 278 10.54 -5.48 -13.73
C GLN A 278 9.24 -4.78 -13.33
N ASP A 279 8.31 -5.52 -12.71
CA ASP A 279 6.99 -5.00 -12.30
C ASP A 279 7.03 -4.49 -10.86
N GLY A 280 6.87 -3.17 -10.66
CA GLY A 280 6.67 -2.52 -9.36
C GLY A 280 5.20 -2.25 -9.04
N GLY A 281 4.26 -2.81 -9.82
CA GLY A 281 2.81 -2.68 -9.68
C GLY A 281 2.26 -1.36 -10.22
N ALA A 282 2.75 -0.23 -9.71
CA ALA A 282 2.38 1.10 -10.18
C ALA A 282 3.22 1.55 -11.39
N LEU A 283 4.43 1.00 -11.46
CA LEU A 283 5.55 1.47 -12.25
C LEU A 283 6.32 0.28 -12.82
N PHE A 284 6.83 0.44 -14.04
CA PHE A 284 7.69 -0.53 -14.69
C PHE A 284 9.11 -0.03 -14.61
N ARG A 285 10.02 -0.87 -14.08
CA ARG A 285 11.44 -0.56 -14.01
C ARG A 285 12.15 -1.09 -15.24
N PHE A 286 12.93 -0.22 -15.87
CA PHE A 286 13.90 -0.55 -16.91
C PHE A 286 15.30 -0.41 -16.29
N PRO A 287 15.93 -1.53 -15.87
CA PRO A 287 17.20 -1.50 -15.13
C PRO A 287 18.41 -1.58 -16.07
N ARG A 288 19.61 -1.73 -15.47
CA ARG A 288 20.89 -1.88 -16.17
C ARG A 288 21.18 -0.71 -17.12
N GLY A 289 20.71 0.47 -16.72
CA GLY A 289 20.94 1.71 -17.43
C GLY A 289 22.42 2.06 -17.50
N LYS A 290 22.86 2.46 -18.68
CA LYS A 290 24.25 2.83 -18.98
C LYS A 290 24.28 4.10 -19.81
N GLY A 291 25.35 4.87 -19.72
CA GLY A 291 25.50 6.08 -20.51
C GLY A 291 26.46 7.08 -19.89
N THR A 292 26.17 8.36 -20.07
CA THR A 292 27.06 9.47 -19.72
C THR A 292 26.38 10.55 -18.89
N TYR A 293 27.17 11.21 -18.04
CA TYR A 293 26.75 12.33 -17.19
C TYR A 293 27.84 13.39 -17.17
N ASP A 294 27.51 14.63 -17.52
CA ASP A 294 28.42 15.76 -17.50
C ASP A 294 27.94 16.77 -16.46
N SER A 295 28.65 16.86 -15.34
CA SER A 295 28.30 17.73 -14.22
C SER A 295 28.49 19.22 -14.51
N GLU A 296 29.34 19.59 -15.45
CA GLU A 296 29.58 20.98 -15.83
C GLU A 296 28.48 21.48 -16.77
N LYS A 297 28.05 20.65 -17.72
CA LYS A 297 26.94 20.95 -18.65
C LYS A 297 25.56 20.66 -18.07
N GLY A 298 25.49 19.89 -16.98
CA GLY A 298 24.23 19.41 -16.41
C GLY A 298 23.47 18.45 -17.34
N THR A 299 24.19 17.73 -18.21
CA THR A 299 23.60 16.82 -19.20
C THR A 299 23.75 15.37 -18.80
N LEU A 300 22.76 14.53 -19.11
CA LEU A 300 22.81 13.09 -18.88
C LEU A 300 22.15 12.36 -20.04
N GLY A 301 22.79 11.29 -20.54
CA GLY A 301 22.22 10.37 -21.51
C GLY A 301 22.28 8.94 -20.96
N ALA A 302 21.18 8.20 -21.05
CA ALA A 302 21.06 6.85 -20.50
C ALA A 302 20.23 5.93 -21.40
N ASP A 303 20.75 4.75 -21.75
CA ASP A 303 20.02 3.65 -22.38
C ASP A 303 19.74 2.55 -21.34
N PHE A 304 18.50 2.07 -21.27
CA PHE A 304 18.07 1.06 -20.32
C PHE A 304 17.69 -0.25 -21.00
N ALA A 305 17.87 -1.36 -20.27
CA ALA A 305 17.42 -2.66 -20.73
C ALA A 305 15.96 -2.91 -20.35
N GLY A 306 15.26 -3.67 -21.18
CA GLY A 306 13.91 -4.15 -20.90
C GLY A 306 12.92 -3.86 -22.02
N THR A 307 11.85 -4.65 -22.00
CA THR A 307 10.73 -4.56 -22.94
C THR A 307 9.44 -4.58 -22.14
N LEU A 308 8.50 -3.69 -22.50
CA LEU A 308 7.15 -3.64 -21.94
C LEU A 308 6.15 -3.77 -23.09
N ARG A 309 5.36 -4.85 -23.10
CA ARG A 309 4.32 -5.07 -24.11
C ARG A 309 2.94 -5.11 -23.48
N PHE A 310 2.07 -4.18 -23.86
CA PHE A 310 0.64 -4.24 -23.58
C PHE A 310 -0.09 -4.96 -24.71
N THR A 311 -0.98 -5.88 -24.34
CA THR A 311 -1.84 -6.63 -25.26
C THR A 311 -3.29 -6.53 -24.81
N GLY A 312 -4.23 -6.59 -25.76
CA GLY A 312 -5.67 -6.58 -25.50
C GLY A 312 -6.47 -6.69 -26.79
N LYS A 313 -7.80 -6.73 -26.69
CA LYS A 313 -8.72 -7.04 -27.80
C LYS A 313 -8.43 -6.26 -29.10
N ASN A 314 -8.09 -4.98 -28.98
CA ASN A 314 -7.67 -4.09 -30.09
C ASN A 314 -6.39 -3.31 -29.71
N LEU A 315 -5.49 -3.93 -28.94
CA LEU A 315 -4.29 -3.30 -28.43
C LEU A 315 -3.10 -4.24 -28.59
N ASP A 316 -2.08 -3.78 -29.30
CA ASP A 316 -0.73 -4.37 -29.26
C ASP A 316 0.28 -3.21 -29.32
N LEU A 317 0.85 -2.89 -28.16
CA LEU A 317 1.78 -1.79 -27.96
C LEU A 317 3.01 -2.31 -27.23
N THR A 318 4.16 -2.28 -27.88
CA THR A 318 5.45 -2.67 -27.32
C THR A 318 6.37 -1.47 -27.21
N LEU A 319 6.96 -1.27 -26.04
CA LEU A 319 8.02 -0.31 -25.76
C LEU A 319 9.33 -1.08 -25.56
N THR A 320 10.37 -0.68 -26.29
CA THR A 320 11.74 -1.24 -26.25
C THR A 320 12.75 -0.09 -26.28
N ALA A 321 14.04 -0.38 -26.03
CA ALA A 321 15.12 0.61 -26.10
C ALA A 321 14.76 1.93 -25.36
N VAL A 322 14.29 1.78 -24.12
CA VAL A 322 13.93 2.93 -23.29
C VAL A 322 15.19 3.72 -22.99
N SER A 323 15.15 5.03 -23.21
CA SER A 323 16.27 5.94 -22.99
C SER A 323 15.82 7.22 -22.31
N VAL A 324 16.70 7.82 -21.51
CA VAL A 324 16.51 9.14 -20.91
C VAL A 324 17.62 10.08 -21.37
N GLU A 325 17.24 11.25 -21.88
CA GLU A 325 18.13 12.39 -22.06
C GLU A 325 17.72 13.52 -21.11
N VAL A 326 18.66 14.09 -20.37
CA VAL A 326 18.48 15.32 -19.60
C VAL A 326 19.41 16.38 -20.17
N LYS A 327 18.86 17.55 -20.48
CA LYS A 327 19.59 18.72 -20.97
C LYS A 327 18.87 20.00 -20.57
N ASP A 328 19.62 21.04 -20.22
CA ASP A 328 19.10 22.35 -19.83
C ASP A 328 18.02 22.27 -18.73
N GLY A 329 18.18 21.35 -17.77
CA GLY A 329 17.24 21.08 -16.68
C GLY A 329 15.97 20.32 -17.07
N ARG A 330 15.82 19.89 -18.33
CA ARG A 330 14.65 19.14 -18.84
C ARG A 330 15.04 17.71 -19.19
N GLY A 331 14.28 16.76 -18.67
CA GLY A 331 14.35 15.35 -19.06
C GLY A 331 13.37 15.01 -20.18
N THR A 332 13.78 14.10 -21.06
CA THR A 332 12.94 13.45 -22.08
C THR A 332 13.09 11.93 -21.94
N LEU A 333 11.97 11.24 -21.79
CA LEU A 333 11.87 9.78 -21.83
C LEU A 333 11.46 9.35 -23.24
N SER A 334 12.32 8.59 -23.91
CA SER A 334 12.10 8.06 -25.27
C SER A 334 12.07 6.54 -25.27
N ALA A 335 11.44 5.94 -26.29
CA ALA A 335 11.47 4.50 -26.54
C ALA A 335 11.28 4.18 -28.02
N ASP A 336 11.74 3.01 -28.44
CA ASP A 336 11.27 2.36 -29.66
C ASP A 336 9.86 1.82 -29.44
N VAL A 337 8.89 2.41 -30.13
CA VAL A 337 7.48 2.06 -30.04
C VAL A 337 7.11 1.17 -31.21
N THR A 338 6.56 -0.02 -30.93
CA THR A 338 5.83 -0.82 -31.94
C THR A 338 4.35 -0.82 -31.58
N SER A 339 3.50 -0.29 -32.47
CA SER A 339 2.05 -0.18 -32.27
C SER A 339 1.33 -0.65 -33.54
N GLY A 340 0.42 -1.62 -33.42
CA GLY A 340 -0.32 -2.18 -34.57
C GLY A 340 0.59 -2.72 -35.69
N GLY A 341 1.76 -3.27 -35.34
CA GLY A 341 2.76 -3.77 -36.29
C GLY A 341 3.67 -2.71 -36.92
N THR A 342 3.45 -1.42 -36.67
CA THR A 342 4.33 -0.33 -37.14
C THR A 342 5.32 0.05 -36.05
N ARG A 343 6.63 0.14 -36.38
CA ARG A 343 7.69 0.55 -35.46
C ARG A 343 8.16 1.97 -35.74
N SER A 344 8.19 2.80 -34.68
CA SER A 344 8.79 4.13 -34.65
C SER A 344 9.97 4.12 -33.68
N ALA A 345 11.19 4.28 -34.20
CA ALA A 345 12.40 4.28 -33.39
C ALA A 345 12.57 5.60 -32.61
N HIS A 346 13.15 5.51 -31.40
CA HIS A 346 13.48 6.63 -30.51
C HIS A 346 12.38 7.71 -30.43
N THR A 347 11.14 7.28 -30.23
CA THR A 347 9.98 8.18 -30.10
C THR A 347 10.05 8.86 -28.73
N PRO A 348 10.14 10.21 -28.64
CA PRO A 348 10.06 10.90 -27.36
C PRO A 348 8.63 10.76 -26.84
N LEU A 349 8.45 10.10 -25.70
CA LEU A 349 7.12 9.79 -25.15
C LEU A 349 6.64 10.84 -24.16
N ALA A 350 7.51 11.25 -23.23
CA ALA A 350 7.18 12.20 -22.18
C ALA A 350 8.36 13.09 -21.83
N THR A 351 8.07 14.31 -21.36
CA THR A 351 9.06 15.23 -20.79
C THR A 351 8.76 15.52 -19.32
N PHE A 352 9.81 15.81 -18.56
CA PHE A 352 9.76 16.08 -17.13
C PHE A 352 10.84 17.10 -16.73
N ASP A 353 10.65 17.80 -15.61
CA ASP A 353 11.60 18.80 -15.12
C ASP A 353 12.64 18.09 -14.21
N ALA A 354 13.89 18.02 -14.64
CA ALA A 354 14.94 17.21 -14.00
C ALA A 354 15.76 17.95 -12.93
N GLU A 355 15.48 19.24 -12.72
CA GLU A 355 16.24 20.17 -11.88
C GLU A 355 17.77 20.04 -12.08
N ARG A 356 18.57 20.22 -11.02
CA ARG A 356 20.04 20.06 -11.09
C ARG A 356 20.43 18.66 -10.66
N LEU A 357 20.84 17.83 -11.63
CA LEU A 357 21.43 16.52 -11.41
C LEU A 357 22.72 16.62 -10.57
N THR A 358 22.60 16.47 -9.25
CA THR A 358 23.70 16.52 -8.29
C THR A 358 23.82 15.15 -7.61
N PRO A 359 24.97 14.46 -7.69
CA PRO A 359 25.13 13.17 -7.01
C PRO A 359 25.21 13.34 -5.50
N GLU A 360 24.34 12.65 -4.75
CA GLU A 360 24.46 12.48 -3.31
C GLU A 360 25.01 11.09 -3.01
N LYS A 361 26.15 11.01 -2.31
CA LYS A 361 26.83 9.73 -2.00
C LYS A 361 27.07 8.84 -3.24
N GLY A 362 27.37 9.47 -4.39
CA GLY A 362 27.59 8.78 -5.66
C GLY A 362 26.32 8.35 -6.41
N LEU A 363 25.13 8.77 -5.96
CA LEU A 363 23.84 8.48 -6.59
C LEU A 363 23.14 9.78 -7.02
N ILE A 364 22.79 9.89 -8.29
CA ILE A 364 21.85 10.90 -8.78
C ILE A 364 20.44 10.30 -8.67
N THR A 365 19.50 11.02 -8.06
CA THR A 365 18.10 10.58 -7.95
C THR A 365 17.12 11.66 -8.36
N LEU A 366 16.20 11.31 -9.26
CA LEU A 366 14.93 11.98 -9.47
C LEU A 366 13.83 11.06 -8.95
N THR A 367 12.94 11.55 -8.09
CA THR A 367 11.90 10.74 -7.45
C THR A 367 10.53 11.29 -7.79
N GLU A 368 9.68 10.46 -8.41
CA GLU A 368 8.28 10.74 -8.73
C GLU A 368 8.06 12.10 -9.42
N VAL A 369 8.95 12.46 -10.36
CA VAL A 369 8.89 13.74 -11.07
C VAL A 369 7.69 13.76 -12.04
N PRO A 370 6.80 14.77 -11.96
CA PRO A 370 5.65 14.87 -12.86
C PRO A 370 6.05 14.91 -14.34
N ALA A 371 5.50 13.98 -15.13
CA ALA A 371 5.77 13.86 -16.55
C ALA A 371 4.57 14.28 -17.41
N LYS A 372 4.84 14.87 -18.58
CA LYS A 372 3.84 15.33 -19.56
C LYS A 372 4.06 14.65 -20.90
N LEU A 373 2.99 14.18 -21.51
CA LEU A 373 3.02 13.51 -22.81
C LEU A 373 3.45 14.48 -23.93
N THR A 374 4.33 14.06 -24.82
CA THR A 374 4.72 14.81 -26.03
C THR A 374 3.67 14.70 -27.14
N ALA A 375 3.87 15.41 -28.26
CA ALA A 375 3.01 15.25 -29.45
C ALA A 375 3.27 13.92 -30.17
N GLU A 376 4.49 13.41 -30.10
CA GLU A 376 4.95 12.14 -30.66
C GLU A 376 4.42 10.97 -29.82
N GLY A 377 4.52 11.09 -28.49
CA GLY A 377 3.91 10.18 -27.53
C GLY A 377 2.39 10.11 -27.68
N ALA A 378 1.71 11.24 -27.86
CA ALA A 378 0.28 11.26 -28.17
C ALA A 378 -0.07 10.41 -29.41
N LYS A 379 0.73 10.48 -30.48
CA LYS A 379 0.57 9.63 -31.68
C LYS A 379 0.87 8.16 -31.38
N ALA A 380 1.92 7.86 -30.60
CA ALA A 380 2.28 6.50 -30.18
C ALA A 380 1.15 5.78 -29.42
N PHE A 381 0.42 6.50 -28.56
CA PHE A 381 -0.79 6.02 -27.88
C PHE A 381 -2.08 6.20 -28.71
N GLY A 382 -1.98 6.18 -30.04
CA GLY A 382 -3.13 6.19 -30.96
C GLY A 382 -3.98 7.47 -30.94
N GLY A 383 -3.44 8.59 -30.45
CA GLY A 383 -4.16 9.86 -30.34
C GLY A 383 -5.18 9.92 -29.19
N MET A 384 -5.22 8.93 -28.30
CA MET A 384 -6.19 8.89 -27.18
C MET A 384 -6.02 10.01 -26.16
N TYR A 385 -4.84 10.63 -26.10
CA TYR A 385 -4.48 11.71 -25.18
C TYR A 385 -3.85 12.86 -25.95
N SER A 386 -4.12 14.10 -25.54
CA SER A 386 -3.48 15.28 -26.15
C SER A 386 -2.05 15.47 -25.64
N ALA A 387 -1.20 16.14 -26.42
CA ALA A 387 0.09 16.63 -25.93
C ALA A 387 -0.09 17.50 -24.67
N GLY A 388 0.86 17.45 -23.74
CA GLY A 388 0.78 18.09 -22.44
C GLY A 388 -0.08 17.34 -21.39
N THR A 389 -0.75 16.24 -21.74
CA THR A 389 -1.48 15.40 -20.79
C THR A 389 -0.53 14.89 -19.70
N GLY A 390 -0.96 14.99 -18.43
CA GLY A 390 -0.25 14.39 -17.31
C GLY A 390 -0.18 12.86 -17.43
N MET A 391 1.04 12.35 -17.42
CA MET A 391 1.39 10.93 -17.39
C MET A 391 1.70 10.51 -15.95
N ASP A 392 1.93 9.21 -15.73
CA ASP A 392 2.50 8.80 -14.45
C ASP A 392 3.92 9.39 -14.33
N PRO A 393 4.36 9.75 -13.12
CA PRO A 393 5.65 10.39 -12.90
C PRO A 393 6.82 9.46 -13.25
N VAL A 394 7.99 10.07 -13.50
CA VAL A 394 9.24 9.37 -13.79
C VAL A 394 10.14 9.42 -12.54
N SER A 395 10.65 8.27 -12.14
CA SER A 395 11.78 8.18 -11.19
C SER A 395 13.02 7.69 -11.94
N LEU A 396 14.18 8.32 -11.69
CA LEU A 396 15.46 8.00 -12.31
C LEU A 396 16.52 7.87 -11.22
N ALA A 397 17.24 6.75 -11.17
CA ALA A 397 18.37 6.56 -10.28
C ALA A 397 19.61 6.17 -11.07
N VAL A 398 20.71 6.91 -10.89
CA VAL A 398 21.98 6.71 -11.62
C VAL A 398 23.13 6.66 -10.63
N ALA A 399 23.77 5.49 -10.51
CA ALA A 399 24.98 5.33 -9.72
C ALA A 399 26.19 5.78 -10.54
N VAL A 400 26.75 6.93 -10.17
CA VAL A 400 28.01 7.46 -10.73
C VAL A 400 29.24 7.00 -9.95
N ASP A 401 29.02 6.37 -8.78
CA ASP A 401 30.04 5.65 -8.00
C ASP A 401 29.72 4.14 -7.99
N LYS A 402 30.75 3.28 -8.08
CA LYS A 402 30.59 1.80 -8.06
C LYS A 402 29.94 1.28 -6.75
N LYS A 403 30.06 2.03 -5.65
CA LYS A 403 29.51 1.69 -4.32
C LYS A 403 28.09 2.20 -4.11
N ALA A 404 27.56 3.05 -5.01
CA ALA A 404 26.21 3.57 -4.90
C ALA A 404 25.16 2.52 -5.30
N ALA A 405 24.26 2.20 -4.36
CA ALA A 405 23.15 1.28 -4.59
C ALA A 405 21.92 2.03 -5.14
N LEU A 406 21.25 1.44 -6.14
CA LEU A 406 19.97 1.96 -6.63
C LEU A 406 18.84 1.71 -5.60
N PRO A 407 17.82 2.58 -5.52
CA PRO A 407 16.63 2.33 -4.69
C PRO A 407 15.97 1.00 -5.04
N ALA A 408 15.55 0.24 -4.04
CA ALA A 408 14.81 -1.01 -4.25
C ALA A 408 13.48 -0.76 -4.99
N LEU A 409 13.09 -1.69 -5.85
CA LEU A 409 11.77 -1.69 -6.48
C LEU A 409 10.69 -2.05 -5.43
N PRO A 410 9.46 -1.53 -5.53
CA PRO A 410 8.29 -2.11 -4.85
C PRO A 410 8.24 -3.63 -4.96
N ASP A 411 8.30 -4.31 -3.81
CA ASP A 411 8.22 -5.78 -3.72
C ASP A 411 6.76 -6.18 -3.57
N LEU A 412 6.15 -6.66 -4.65
CA LEU A 412 4.75 -7.10 -4.64
C LEU A 412 4.54 -8.43 -3.89
N GLY A 413 5.62 -9.13 -3.56
CA GLY A 413 5.64 -10.51 -3.09
C GLY A 413 5.11 -11.52 -4.11
N SER A 414 5.19 -12.78 -3.70
CA SER A 414 4.73 -13.93 -4.48
C SER A 414 3.21 -13.91 -4.63
N ASP A 415 2.72 -14.31 -5.81
CA ASP A 415 1.32 -14.66 -5.98
C ASP A 415 0.98 -15.87 -5.10
N PRO A 416 -0.18 -15.88 -4.41
CA PRO A 416 -0.65 -17.08 -3.74
C PRO A 416 -0.78 -18.22 -4.76
N LYS A 417 0.04 -19.27 -4.59
CA LYS A 417 -0.10 -20.48 -5.41
C LYS A 417 -1.52 -21.00 -5.25
N ALA A 418 -2.26 -21.07 -6.34
CA ALA A 418 -3.60 -21.65 -6.34
C ALA A 418 -3.51 -23.06 -5.76
N ALA A 419 -4.09 -23.27 -4.58
CA ALA A 419 -4.21 -24.60 -4.01
C ALA A 419 -5.01 -25.46 -5.00
N ALA A 420 -4.47 -26.61 -5.38
CA ALA A 420 -5.26 -27.64 -6.04
C ALA A 420 -6.46 -27.93 -5.13
N GLY A 421 -7.65 -27.63 -5.60
CA GLY A 421 -8.81 -27.49 -4.73
C GLY A 421 -9.33 -28.84 -4.26
N ASP A 422 -9.70 -28.91 -2.99
CA ASP A 422 -10.75 -29.81 -2.53
C ASP A 422 -11.97 -28.98 -2.14
N GLY A 423 -13.09 -29.28 -2.78
CA GLY A 423 -14.27 -28.42 -2.76
C GLY A 423 -15.17 -28.66 -1.56
N LYS A 424 -15.39 -27.61 -0.76
CA LYS A 424 -16.71 -27.28 -0.17
C LYS A 424 -16.68 -25.92 0.53
N ARG A 425 -16.94 -24.84 -0.23
CA ARG A 425 -17.54 -23.62 0.34
C ARG A 425 -18.98 -23.58 -0.14
N ALA A 426 -19.91 -23.71 0.80
CA ALA A 426 -21.33 -23.75 0.47
C ALA A 426 -21.77 -22.42 -0.16
N ASN A 427 -22.50 -22.49 -1.28
CA ASN A 427 -23.16 -21.34 -1.88
C ASN A 427 -24.22 -20.81 -0.91
N GLN A 428 -23.88 -19.79 -0.11
CA GLN A 428 -24.89 -18.86 0.38
C GLN A 428 -25.13 -17.83 -0.73
N ALA A 429 -26.23 -17.99 -1.44
CA ALA A 429 -26.70 -17.00 -2.38
C ALA A 429 -26.96 -15.67 -1.64
N PRO A 430 -26.64 -14.50 -2.24
CA PRO A 430 -27.05 -13.23 -1.67
C PRO A 430 -28.58 -13.22 -1.52
N ALA A 431 -29.07 -12.92 -0.32
CA ALA A 431 -30.50 -12.71 -0.10
C ALA A 431 -30.97 -11.57 -1.02
N ALA A 432 -31.94 -11.86 -1.88
CA ALA A 432 -32.43 -10.89 -2.84
C ALA A 432 -33.00 -9.66 -2.12
N ALA A 433 -32.40 -8.49 -2.35
CA ALA A 433 -33.03 -7.23 -1.98
C ALA A 433 -34.35 -7.12 -2.77
N ALA A 434 -35.45 -6.85 -2.06
CA ALA A 434 -36.75 -6.68 -2.70
C ALA A 434 -36.69 -5.54 -3.75
N PRO A 435 -37.33 -5.70 -4.91
CA PRO A 435 -37.24 -4.71 -5.97
C PRO A 435 -37.92 -3.41 -5.54
N ALA A 436 -37.12 -2.33 -5.43
CA ALA A 436 -37.67 -0.99 -5.46
C ALA A 436 -38.35 -0.78 -6.82
N ALA A 437 -39.59 -0.27 -6.81
CA ALA A 437 -40.42 -0.18 -8.01
C ALA A 437 -39.74 0.66 -9.10
N ALA A 438 -39.48 0.04 -10.25
CA ALA A 438 -38.95 0.72 -11.42
C ALA A 438 -40.07 1.54 -12.09
N SER A 439 -39.95 2.87 -12.06
CA SER A 439 -40.72 3.75 -12.93
C SER A 439 -40.10 3.75 -14.33
N SER A 440 -40.88 3.30 -15.32
CA SER A 440 -40.49 3.24 -16.74
C SER A 440 -40.12 4.61 -17.31
N PRO A 441 -39.24 4.67 -18.33
CA PRO A 441 -38.70 5.92 -18.85
C PRO A 441 -39.75 6.72 -19.65
N VAL A 442 -39.96 7.99 -19.28
CA VAL A 442 -40.71 8.94 -20.11
C VAL A 442 -39.75 9.61 -21.10
N SER A 443 -40.08 9.50 -22.39
CA SER A 443 -39.28 10.03 -23.49
C SER A 443 -39.26 11.56 -23.52
N ALA A 444 -38.17 12.14 -24.00
CA ALA A 444 -37.97 13.58 -24.01
C ALA A 444 -38.81 14.28 -25.11
N ARG A 445 -39.99 14.80 -24.73
CA ARG A 445 -40.69 15.95 -25.34
C ARG A 445 -41.93 16.30 -24.49
N THR A 446 -42.20 17.60 -24.32
CA THR A 446 -43.25 18.18 -23.43
C THR A 446 -43.07 17.80 -21.93
N VAL A 447 -43.16 18.69 -20.94
CA VAL A 447 -43.95 19.93 -20.80
C VAL A 447 -43.15 21.02 -20.07
N THR A 448 -43.21 22.25 -20.58
CA THR A 448 -42.92 23.47 -19.80
C THR A 448 -44.09 23.78 -18.86
N LEU A 449 -43.89 23.70 -17.53
CA LEU A 449 -44.57 24.45 -16.45
C LEU A 449 -44.28 23.80 -15.07
N LEU A 450 -44.49 24.57 -13.99
CA LEU A 450 -44.45 24.15 -12.57
C LEU A 450 -43.08 23.98 -11.86
N VAL A 451 -42.22 25.00 -11.94
CA VAL A 451 -41.38 25.38 -10.77
C VAL A 451 -41.68 26.83 -10.39
N ALA A 452 -42.91 27.04 -9.91
CA ALA A 452 -43.41 28.33 -9.43
C ALA A 452 -44.31 28.16 -8.18
N ALA A 453 -43.84 27.37 -7.20
CA ALA A 453 -44.58 27.11 -5.95
C ALA A 453 -43.69 26.96 -4.69
N GLY A 454 -42.37 26.77 -4.83
CA GLY A 454 -41.48 26.47 -3.69
C GLY A 454 -40.85 27.68 -2.97
N VAL A 455 -40.84 28.86 -3.60
CA VAL A 455 -40.04 30.02 -3.11
C VAL A 455 -40.87 31.01 -2.27
N LEU A 456 -42.21 30.98 -2.38
CA LEU A 456 -43.06 31.97 -1.70
C LEU A 456 -43.30 31.69 -0.20
N LEU A 457 -43.14 30.43 0.26
CA LEU A 457 -43.43 30.06 1.65
C LEU A 457 -42.30 30.40 2.64
N VAL A 458 -41.04 30.52 2.20
CA VAL A 458 -39.91 30.86 3.09
C VAL A 458 -39.85 32.38 3.38
N ALA A 459 -40.24 33.22 2.42
CA ALA A 459 -40.25 34.67 2.58
C ALA A 459 -41.29 35.18 3.61
N VAL A 460 -42.47 34.54 3.67
CA VAL A 460 -43.54 34.93 4.60
C VAL A 460 -43.18 34.61 6.05
N ALA A 461 -42.54 33.46 6.31
CA ALA A 461 -42.12 33.06 7.64
C ALA A 461 -41.06 34.02 8.24
N ALA A 462 -40.07 34.42 7.44
CA ALA A 462 -39.03 35.37 7.86
C ALA A 462 -39.61 36.75 8.22
N PHE A 463 -40.58 37.26 7.44
CA PHE A 463 -41.21 38.55 7.67
C PHE A 463 -42.04 38.58 8.97
N LEU A 464 -42.76 37.50 9.29
CA LEU A 464 -43.59 37.43 10.49
C LEU A 464 -42.74 37.36 11.79
N VAL A 465 -41.63 36.62 11.79
CA VAL A 465 -40.71 36.55 12.94
C VAL A 465 -40.03 37.90 13.22
N LEU A 466 -39.62 38.62 12.17
CA LEU A 466 -39.06 39.98 12.30
C LEU A 466 -40.09 41.00 12.80
N ARG A 467 -41.36 40.87 12.41
CA ARG A 467 -42.45 41.75 12.89
C ARG A 467 -42.83 41.48 14.35
N ALA A 468 -42.77 40.23 14.81
CA ALA A 468 -43.01 39.88 16.21
C ALA A 468 -41.94 40.46 17.14
N ARG A 469 -40.65 40.33 16.78
CA ARG A 469 -39.52 40.87 17.56
C ARG A 469 -39.51 42.40 17.72
N ARG A 470 -40.16 43.15 16.82
CA ARG A 470 -40.29 44.62 16.92
C ARG A 470 -41.47 45.10 17.77
N ARG A 471 -42.36 44.21 18.21
CA ARG A 471 -43.54 44.57 19.03
C ARG A 471 -43.39 44.32 20.53
N THR A 472 -42.32 43.65 20.96
CA THR A 472 -42.04 43.34 22.37
C THR A 472 -41.05 44.31 23.03
N ALA A 473 -40.69 45.42 22.37
CA ALA A 473 -39.71 46.40 22.85
C ALA A 473 -40.35 47.75 23.26
N SER A 474 -41.61 47.76 23.70
CA SER A 474 -42.32 49.00 24.08
C SER A 474 -43.36 48.78 25.17
N THR A 475 -42.90 48.44 26.38
CA THR A 475 -43.65 48.61 27.63
C THR A 475 -42.66 48.65 28.80
N ALA A 476 -42.38 49.86 29.29
CA ALA A 476 -41.75 50.11 30.59
C ALA A 476 -42.71 51.00 31.41
N PRO A 477 -43.07 50.65 32.64
CA PRO A 477 -43.96 51.45 33.48
C PRO A 477 -43.21 52.61 34.18
N PRO A 478 -43.93 53.63 34.68
CA PRO A 478 -43.31 54.81 35.30
C PRO A 478 -42.78 54.54 36.72
N GLN A 479 -41.97 55.48 37.20
CA GLN A 479 -41.67 55.69 38.62
C GLN A 479 -42.08 57.13 38.96
N ASP A 480 -42.73 57.30 40.12
CA ASP A 480 -42.86 58.59 40.80
C ASP A 480 -41.53 58.97 41.50
#